data_AF-A0A7W5P8K2-F1
#
_entry.id   AF-A0A7W5P8K2-F1
#
_cell.length_a   1.000
_cell.length_b   1.000
_cell.length_c   1.000
_cell.angle_alpha   90.00
_cell.angle_beta   90.00
_cell.angle_gamma   90.00
#
_symmetry.space_group_name_H-M   'P 1'
#
loop_
_entity.id
_entity.type
_entity.pdbx_description
1 polymer ?
#
loop_
_entity_poly.entity_id
_entity_poly.type
_entity_poly.pdbx_seq_one_letter_code
_entity_poly.pdbx_strand_id
1 'polypeptide(L)'
;MRTRRLGSVLARHAARVRSRRTLLASTGRALAVTLVAAVLALPLAAAWGVGHARVDDYLGPNRVSLAADYSGEIEIDLGPLGRAYLPSPYAPVGLRATVGGVGESGSTLGSLFSNETLAAYTALYTDPEEAVRGVVERLQRDALERTAVAEAVLLVGFAVWSLRSRLLAPWVVRRVTRRRTLAVYGVVMAVVVGGVLVPTRPDGPRIPIDLPLPDASPTISVDSPLLADLLGRGVSGIRILSARQQAAVAAWVETATQSLSAQLAVLPRPRPGETMAYGFSDLHCNQATTELMSRLVAVTDPAVVLDSGDDTVNGTAAERGCIRREAGIPGGRPFAVATGNHDSDVTEAQLRAAGATVLDGSAAQVGDWDVLGDDDPERQVPFSVERTLDRPEDEAQLGQRMVQAARTRPVDAILVHQPTAAAEIMKAPDPPAALVLWGHMHAQLGPTVVTHADGSWTVGMQQGTSGGVKQPTLASFSTPFSPPLVRADSYFYFSDLATGLVTGVQAVHLEPDGEVVVDARTDTGNVAALPPETRNRLAGETASPTPEAPQASVR
;
A
#
# COMPACT_ATOMS: atom_id res chain seq x y z
N MET A 1 -55.92 -62.84 -13.09
CA MET A 1 -56.17 -61.90 -14.22
C MET A 1 -56.96 -60.72 -13.64
N ARG A 2 -56.64 -59.43 -13.78
CA ARG A 2 -55.99 -58.66 -14.84
C ARG A 2 -55.25 -57.47 -14.20
N THR A 3 -54.03 -57.27 -14.66
CA THR A 3 -53.11 -56.16 -14.40
C THR A 3 -53.69 -54.77 -14.72
N ARG A 4 -53.70 -53.85 -13.74
CA ARG A 4 -53.63 -52.39 -14.01
C ARG A 4 -52.43 -51.80 -13.27
N ARG A 5 -51.31 -52.03 -13.95
CA ARG A 5 -49.93 -51.64 -13.67
C ARG A 5 -49.66 -50.20 -14.14
N LEU A 6 -48.73 -49.57 -13.43
CA LEU A 6 -47.67 -48.67 -13.93
C LEU A 6 -48.01 -47.34 -14.65
N GLY A 7 -49.21 -47.12 -15.21
CA GLY A 7 -49.48 -45.93 -16.04
C GLY A 7 -49.49 -44.58 -15.29
N SER A 8 -49.98 -44.53 -14.05
CA SER A 8 -50.18 -43.27 -13.31
C SER A 8 -48.95 -42.77 -12.55
N VAL A 9 -47.99 -43.66 -12.26
CA VAL A 9 -46.68 -43.30 -11.68
C VAL A 9 -45.74 -42.85 -12.80
N LEU A 10 -45.73 -43.56 -13.94
CA LEU A 10 -44.98 -43.14 -15.13
C LEU A 10 -45.47 -41.81 -15.70
N ALA A 11 -46.78 -41.53 -15.68
CA ALA A 11 -47.31 -40.23 -16.13
C ALA A 11 -46.93 -39.06 -15.19
N ARG A 12 -46.93 -39.28 -13.87
CA ARG A 12 -46.48 -38.25 -12.89
C ARG A 12 -44.97 -38.04 -12.90
N HIS A 13 -44.18 -39.10 -13.09
CA HIS A 13 -42.73 -38.98 -13.33
C HIS A 13 -42.44 -38.34 -14.69
N ALA A 14 -43.14 -38.68 -15.77
CA ALA A 14 -42.97 -38.08 -17.08
C ALA A 14 -43.41 -36.60 -17.11
N ALA A 15 -44.43 -36.21 -16.35
CA ALA A 15 -44.84 -34.81 -16.16
C ALA A 15 -43.85 -34.01 -15.30
N ARG A 16 -43.29 -34.59 -14.24
CA ARG A 16 -42.21 -33.98 -13.43
C ARG A 16 -40.86 -33.92 -14.18
N VAL A 17 -40.55 -34.92 -15.01
CA VAL A 17 -39.36 -34.95 -15.87
C VAL A 17 -39.53 -34.01 -17.06
N ARG A 18 -40.74 -33.90 -17.65
CA ARG A 18 -41.06 -32.83 -18.61
C ARG A 18 -40.96 -31.47 -17.94
N SER A 19 -41.50 -31.27 -16.74
CA SER A 19 -41.46 -29.98 -16.06
C SER A 19 -40.02 -29.58 -15.69
N ARG A 20 -39.19 -30.53 -15.22
CA ARG A 20 -37.75 -30.32 -15.00
C ARG A 20 -36.99 -30.06 -16.29
N ARG A 21 -37.24 -30.82 -17.37
CA ARG A 21 -36.61 -30.57 -18.69
C ARG A 21 -37.05 -29.24 -19.29
N THR A 22 -38.31 -28.82 -19.14
CA THR A 22 -38.79 -27.52 -19.60
C THR A 22 -38.26 -26.38 -18.75
N LEU A 23 -38.15 -26.56 -17.42
CA LEU A 23 -37.50 -25.61 -16.53
C LEU A 23 -36.02 -25.46 -16.88
N LEU A 24 -35.28 -26.56 -17.00
CA LEU A 24 -33.86 -26.60 -17.40
C LEU A 24 -33.65 -26.01 -18.80
N ALA A 25 -34.51 -26.33 -19.76
CA ALA A 25 -34.43 -25.74 -21.10
C ALA A 25 -34.76 -24.23 -21.09
N SER A 26 -35.70 -23.79 -20.25
CA SER A 26 -36.06 -22.38 -20.12
C SER A 26 -35.00 -21.56 -19.38
N THR A 27 -34.36 -22.14 -18.34
CA THR A 27 -33.23 -21.53 -17.63
C THR A 27 -31.99 -21.53 -18.50
N GLY A 28 -31.66 -22.64 -19.17
CA GLY A 28 -30.55 -22.70 -20.13
C GLY A 28 -30.72 -21.69 -21.27
N ARG A 29 -31.95 -21.52 -21.79
CA ARG A 29 -32.24 -20.49 -22.79
C ARG A 29 -32.14 -19.08 -22.24
N ALA A 30 -32.61 -18.83 -21.02
CA ALA A 30 -32.47 -17.53 -20.37
C ALA A 30 -30.99 -17.19 -20.14
N LEU A 31 -30.19 -18.14 -19.63
CA LEU A 31 -28.75 -18.02 -19.44
C LEU A 31 -28.02 -17.74 -20.76
N ALA A 32 -28.32 -18.49 -21.82
CA ALA A 32 -27.71 -18.25 -23.13
C ALA A 32 -28.07 -16.86 -23.71
N VAL A 33 -29.32 -16.42 -23.51
CA VAL A 33 -29.74 -15.08 -23.95
C VAL A 33 -29.06 -13.98 -23.14
N THR A 34 -28.95 -14.15 -21.82
CA THR A 34 -28.22 -13.21 -20.95
C THR A 34 -26.74 -13.16 -21.29
N LEU A 35 -26.10 -14.31 -21.57
CA LEU A 35 -24.69 -14.36 -21.98
C LEU A 35 -24.46 -13.62 -23.30
N VAL A 36 -25.33 -13.85 -24.30
CA VAL A 36 -25.26 -13.10 -25.56
C VAL A 36 -25.48 -11.61 -25.34
N ALA A 37 -26.42 -11.24 -24.46
CA ALA A 37 -26.65 -9.84 -24.12
C ALA A 37 -25.43 -9.20 -23.42
N ALA A 38 -24.77 -9.93 -22.52
CA ALA A 38 -23.55 -9.50 -21.84
C ALA A 38 -22.44 -9.24 -22.86
N VAL A 39 -22.16 -10.21 -23.73
CA VAL A 39 -21.13 -10.07 -24.78
C VAL A 39 -21.42 -8.90 -25.72
N LEU A 40 -22.68 -8.63 -26.06
CA LEU A 40 -23.04 -7.49 -26.91
C LEU A 40 -23.02 -6.15 -26.15
N ALA A 41 -23.29 -6.15 -24.85
CA ALA A 41 -23.25 -4.95 -24.02
C ALA A 41 -21.81 -4.56 -23.63
N LEU A 42 -20.91 -5.54 -23.50
CA LEU A 42 -19.56 -5.35 -23.00
C LEU A 42 -18.77 -4.27 -23.74
N PRO A 43 -18.75 -4.15 -25.08
CA PRO A 43 -18.01 -3.07 -25.73
C PRO A 43 -18.56 -1.67 -25.41
N LEU A 44 -19.88 -1.54 -25.24
CA LEU A 44 -20.51 -0.27 -24.82
C LEU A 44 -20.17 0.05 -23.37
N ALA A 45 -20.24 -0.97 -22.49
CA ALA A 45 -19.88 -0.85 -21.09
C ALA A 45 -18.39 -0.50 -20.91
N ALA A 46 -17.50 -1.12 -21.67
CA ALA A 46 -16.07 -0.88 -21.65
C ALA A 46 -15.74 0.52 -22.17
N ALA A 47 -16.35 0.95 -23.28
CA ALA A 47 -16.19 2.31 -23.79
C ALA A 47 -16.68 3.35 -22.77
N TRP A 48 -17.76 3.07 -22.06
CA TRP A 48 -18.23 3.95 -20.99
C TRP A 48 -17.27 3.94 -19.78
N GLY A 49 -16.86 2.75 -19.32
CA GLY A 49 -16.02 2.57 -18.14
C GLY A 49 -14.65 3.21 -18.29
N VAL A 50 -13.98 3.00 -19.43
CA VAL A 50 -12.69 3.65 -19.74
C VAL A 50 -12.84 5.17 -19.82
N GLY A 51 -13.86 5.68 -20.51
CA GLY A 51 -14.05 7.13 -20.69
C GLY A 51 -14.54 7.87 -19.44
N HIS A 52 -14.87 7.16 -18.37
CA HIS A 52 -15.25 7.75 -17.08
C HIS A 52 -14.27 7.37 -15.97
N ALA A 53 -13.18 6.68 -16.29
CA ALA A 53 -12.22 6.26 -15.30
C ALA A 53 -11.55 7.50 -14.68
N ARG A 54 -11.52 7.58 -13.35
CA ARG A 54 -11.00 8.71 -12.59
C ARG A 54 -10.30 8.23 -11.34
N VAL A 55 -9.17 8.85 -11.04
CA VAL A 55 -8.41 8.69 -9.81
C VAL A 55 -8.12 10.06 -9.25
N ASP A 56 -8.46 10.29 -7.99
CA ASP A 56 -8.04 11.46 -7.23
C ASP A 56 -6.93 11.01 -6.26
N ASP A 57 -5.76 11.62 -6.33
CA ASP A 57 -4.57 11.21 -5.57
C ASP A 57 -3.67 12.42 -5.24
N TYR A 58 -2.53 12.20 -4.59
CA TYR A 58 -1.50 13.22 -4.38
C TYR A 58 -0.24 12.92 -5.21
N LEU A 59 0.38 13.97 -5.76
CA LEU A 59 1.71 13.92 -6.37
C LEU A 59 2.59 14.94 -5.67
N GLY A 60 3.48 14.46 -4.79
CA GLY A 60 4.19 15.33 -3.86
C GLY A 60 3.19 16.14 -3.03
N PRO A 61 3.36 17.47 -2.88
CA PRO A 61 2.48 18.27 -2.05
C PRO A 61 1.14 18.65 -2.72
N ASN A 62 0.89 18.25 -3.97
CA ASN A 62 -0.28 18.70 -4.74
C ASN A 62 -1.29 17.59 -4.95
N ARG A 63 -2.57 17.92 -4.77
CA ARG A 63 -3.67 17.03 -5.14
C ARG A 63 -3.80 17.00 -6.65
N VAL A 64 -3.91 15.81 -7.23
CA VAL A 64 -4.04 15.61 -8.67
C VAL A 64 -5.25 14.74 -8.97
N SER A 65 -6.09 15.22 -9.88
CA SER A 65 -7.24 14.49 -10.44
C SER A 65 -6.87 13.98 -11.81
N LEU A 66 -6.77 12.66 -11.95
CA LEU A 66 -6.47 11.96 -13.19
C LEU A 66 -7.76 11.38 -13.76
N ALA A 67 -8.15 11.78 -14.96
CA ALA A 67 -9.35 11.29 -15.63
C ALA A 67 -9.01 10.79 -17.03
N ALA A 68 -9.37 9.55 -17.34
CA ALA A 68 -9.22 9.01 -18.68
C ALA A 68 -10.27 9.61 -19.63
N ASP A 69 -9.88 9.81 -20.89
CA ASP A 69 -10.76 10.32 -21.94
C ASP A 69 -10.41 9.71 -23.31
N TYR A 70 -11.04 10.23 -24.36
CA TYR A 70 -10.80 9.82 -25.75
C TYR A 70 -10.18 10.96 -26.59
N SER A 71 -9.41 11.85 -25.95
CA SER A 71 -8.71 12.93 -26.65
C SER A 71 -7.49 12.45 -27.45
N GLY A 72 -6.99 11.24 -27.14
CA GLY A 72 -5.76 10.69 -27.70
C GLY A 72 -4.48 11.41 -27.23
N GLU A 73 -4.59 12.29 -26.25
CA GLU A 73 -3.50 13.10 -25.70
C GLU A 73 -3.48 12.99 -24.17
N ILE A 74 -2.32 13.21 -23.57
CA ILE A 74 -2.14 13.44 -22.14
C ILE A 74 -2.16 14.95 -21.95
N GLU A 75 -3.20 15.46 -21.29
CA GLU A 75 -3.41 16.87 -20.96
C GLU A 75 -3.09 17.08 -19.47
N ILE A 76 -2.13 17.95 -19.17
CA ILE A 76 -1.80 18.37 -17.80
C ILE A 76 -2.32 19.80 -17.60
N ASP A 77 -3.38 19.95 -16.81
CA ASP A 77 -3.97 21.24 -16.46
C ASP A 77 -3.32 21.78 -15.17
N LEU A 78 -2.55 22.86 -15.31
CA LEU A 78 -1.86 23.55 -14.22
C LEU A 78 -2.62 24.82 -13.78
N GLY A 79 -3.90 24.94 -14.13
CA GLY A 79 -4.76 26.05 -13.77
C GLY A 79 -4.32 27.37 -14.41
N PRO A 80 -4.06 28.44 -13.65
CA PRO A 80 -3.73 29.77 -14.20
C PRO A 80 -2.45 29.81 -15.06
N LEU A 81 -1.56 28.83 -14.91
CA LEU A 81 -0.34 28.74 -15.71
C LEU A 81 -0.62 28.32 -17.15
N GLY A 82 -1.71 27.59 -17.39
CA GLY A 82 -2.06 26.99 -18.67
C GLY A 82 -1.95 25.47 -18.64
N ARG A 83 -1.98 24.85 -19.81
CA ARG A 83 -2.00 23.39 -19.98
C ARG A 83 -0.86 22.91 -20.85
N ALA A 84 -0.36 21.72 -20.52
CA ALA A 84 0.62 20.99 -21.32
C ALA A 84 -0.01 19.77 -21.96
N TYR A 85 0.42 19.44 -23.18
CA TYR A 85 -0.13 18.37 -24.00
C TYR A 85 1.01 17.49 -24.53
N LEU A 86 0.83 16.19 -24.37
CA LEU A 86 1.72 15.15 -24.88
C LEU A 86 0.90 14.10 -25.66
N PRO A 87 1.39 13.53 -26.77
CA PRO A 87 0.71 12.42 -27.42
C PRO A 87 0.56 11.23 -26.47
N SER A 88 -0.64 10.64 -26.41
CA SER A 88 -0.84 9.43 -25.62
C SER A 88 -0.22 8.22 -26.32
N PRO A 89 0.58 7.40 -25.63
CA PRO A 89 1.07 6.13 -26.18
C PRO A 89 -0.06 5.09 -26.37
N TYR A 90 -1.24 5.34 -25.79
CA TYR A 90 -2.40 4.46 -25.82
C TYR A 90 -3.57 5.03 -26.64
N ALA A 91 -3.28 5.89 -27.63
CA ALA A 91 -4.30 6.46 -28.51
C ALA A 91 -5.24 5.36 -29.07
N PRO A 92 -6.57 5.60 -29.11
CA PRO A 92 -7.24 6.88 -28.92
C PRO A 92 -7.53 7.27 -27.45
N VAL A 93 -7.12 6.47 -26.47
CA VAL A 93 -7.30 6.81 -25.05
C VAL A 93 -6.35 7.93 -24.67
N GLY A 94 -6.88 9.00 -24.08
CA GLY A 94 -6.15 10.10 -23.50
C GLY A 94 -6.28 10.14 -21.97
N LEU A 95 -5.60 11.09 -21.35
CA LEU A 95 -5.59 11.29 -19.91
C LEU A 95 -5.55 12.78 -19.60
N ARG A 96 -6.49 13.27 -18.80
CA ARG A 96 -6.44 14.61 -18.22
C ARG A 96 -5.98 14.53 -16.78
N ALA A 97 -4.82 15.11 -16.49
CA ALA A 97 -4.30 15.33 -15.15
C ALA A 97 -4.55 16.78 -14.74
N THR A 98 -5.47 17.03 -13.82
CA THR A 98 -5.71 18.36 -13.25
C THR A 98 -4.96 18.49 -11.94
N VAL A 99 -3.96 19.37 -11.89
CA VAL A 99 -3.17 19.66 -10.70
C VAL A 99 -3.90 20.75 -9.90
N GLY A 100 -4.41 20.37 -8.72
CA GLY A 100 -4.94 21.31 -7.74
C GLY A 100 -3.82 22.08 -7.03
N GLY A 101 -4.17 23.20 -6.40
CA GLY A 101 -3.20 23.95 -5.58
C GLY A 101 -2.76 23.16 -4.36
N VAL A 102 -1.60 23.54 -3.79
CA VAL A 102 -1.19 23.15 -2.44
C VAL A 102 -2.25 23.65 -1.46
N GLY A 103 -2.48 22.92 -0.36
CA GLY A 103 -3.43 23.31 0.69
C GLY A 103 -3.40 24.80 1.07
N GLU A 104 -4.58 25.28 1.45
CA GLU A 104 -5.01 26.68 1.63
C GLU A 104 -4.94 27.61 0.40
N SER A 105 -6.12 28.14 0.05
CA SER A 105 -6.37 29.25 -0.89
C SER A 105 -5.60 30.52 -0.47
N GLY A 106 -4.29 30.53 -0.68
CA GLY A 106 -3.40 31.60 -0.24
C GLY A 106 -1.91 31.37 -0.54
N SER A 107 -1.49 30.14 -0.89
CA SER A 107 -0.11 29.87 -1.28
C SER A 107 0.22 30.58 -2.60
N THR A 108 1.07 31.60 -2.55
CA THR A 108 1.54 32.32 -3.75
C THR A 108 2.23 31.35 -4.72
N LEU A 109 2.13 31.59 -6.03
CA LEU A 109 2.78 30.80 -7.09
C LEU A 109 4.28 30.54 -6.81
N GLY A 110 4.96 31.41 -6.05
CA GLY A 110 6.36 31.21 -5.65
C GLY A 110 6.61 30.01 -4.73
N SER A 111 5.63 29.58 -3.93
CA SER A 111 5.74 28.39 -3.07
C SER A 111 5.75 27.08 -3.87
N LEU A 112 5.05 27.03 -5.01
CA LEU A 112 5.06 25.89 -5.93
C LEU A 112 6.41 25.69 -6.62
N PHE A 113 7.20 26.76 -6.74
CA PHE A 113 8.51 26.76 -7.41
C PHE A 113 9.67 27.02 -6.45
N SER A 114 9.45 26.88 -5.14
CA SER A 114 10.55 26.94 -4.19
C SER A 114 11.52 25.78 -4.47
N ASN A 115 12.80 25.96 -4.14
CA ASN A 115 13.80 24.89 -4.33
C ASN A 115 13.40 23.61 -3.58
N GLU A 116 12.67 23.77 -2.48
CA GLU A 116 12.17 22.72 -1.60
C GLU A 116 11.02 21.95 -2.24
N THR A 117 10.03 22.64 -2.81
CA THR A 117 8.93 22.00 -3.56
C THR A 117 9.48 21.31 -4.81
N LEU A 118 10.43 21.93 -5.51
CA LEU A 118 11.12 21.32 -6.65
C LEU A 118 11.91 20.07 -6.24
N ALA A 119 12.55 20.07 -5.07
CA ALA A 119 13.21 18.90 -4.50
C ALA A 119 12.22 17.80 -4.10
N ALA A 120 11.01 18.14 -3.64
CA ALA A 120 9.95 17.13 -3.43
C ALA A 120 9.49 16.49 -4.74
N TYR A 121 9.53 17.24 -5.85
CA TYR A 121 9.20 16.75 -7.20
C TYR A 121 10.32 15.97 -7.91
N THR A 122 11.58 16.08 -7.49
CA THR A 122 12.66 15.23 -8.05
C THR A 122 12.40 13.74 -7.81
N ALA A 123 11.54 13.42 -6.84
CA ALA A 123 11.01 12.09 -6.56
C ALA A 123 10.35 11.40 -7.76
N LEU A 124 9.54 12.16 -8.50
CA LEU A 124 8.86 11.68 -9.68
C LEU A 124 9.82 11.56 -10.87
N TYR A 125 10.94 12.29 -10.82
CA TYR A 125 11.93 12.35 -11.90
C TYR A 125 12.96 11.21 -11.84
N THR A 126 13.25 10.67 -10.66
CA THR A 126 14.25 9.59 -10.46
C THR A 126 13.73 8.22 -10.84
N ASP A 127 12.46 7.90 -10.57
CA ASP A 127 11.81 6.63 -10.93
C ASP A 127 10.43 6.84 -11.58
N PRO A 128 10.37 7.56 -12.73
CA PRO A 128 9.11 7.96 -13.35
C PRO A 128 8.28 6.77 -13.82
N GLU A 129 8.93 5.68 -14.22
CA GLU A 129 8.25 4.50 -14.77
C GLU A 129 7.40 3.79 -13.71
N GLU A 130 7.91 3.61 -12.49
CA GLU A 130 7.14 2.96 -11.42
C GLU A 130 5.99 3.84 -10.93
N ALA A 131 6.21 5.15 -10.83
CA ALA A 131 5.17 6.09 -10.44
C ALA A 131 4.02 6.11 -11.47
N VAL A 132 4.36 6.18 -12.76
CA VAL A 132 3.38 6.11 -13.86
C VAL A 132 2.66 4.77 -13.85
N ARG A 133 3.37 3.65 -13.65
CA ARG A 133 2.75 2.32 -13.63
C ARG A 133 1.75 2.18 -12.49
N GLY A 134 2.08 2.66 -11.29
CA GLY A 134 1.15 2.64 -10.16
C GLY A 134 -0.14 3.40 -10.44
N VAL A 135 -0.03 4.61 -11.02
CA VAL A 135 -1.18 5.42 -11.43
C VAL A 135 -2.02 4.73 -12.51
N VAL A 136 -1.38 4.18 -13.54
CA VAL A 136 -2.06 3.49 -14.65
C VAL A 136 -2.83 2.26 -14.15
N GLU A 137 -2.25 1.45 -13.28
CA GLU A 137 -2.94 0.29 -12.70
C GLU A 137 -4.18 0.68 -11.88
N ARG A 138 -4.14 1.83 -11.20
CA ARG A 138 -5.29 2.35 -10.44
C ARG A 138 -6.40 2.83 -11.38
N LEU A 139 -6.05 3.56 -12.43
CA LEU A 139 -6.99 3.97 -13.49
C LEU A 139 -7.60 2.76 -14.21
N GLN A 140 -6.81 1.72 -14.48
CA GLN A 140 -7.31 0.47 -15.09
C GLN A 140 -8.31 -0.23 -14.18
N ARG A 141 -8.04 -0.30 -12.87
CA ARG A 141 -8.98 -0.88 -11.89
C ARG A 141 -10.31 -0.12 -11.85
N ASP A 142 -10.27 1.21 -11.73
CA ASP A 142 -11.49 2.03 -11.75
C ASP A 142 -12.24 1.92 -13.09
N ALA A 143 -11.52 1.83 -14.23
CA ALA A 143 -12.12 1.56 -15.53
C ALA A 143 -12.87 0.21 -15.58
N LEU A 144 -12.29 -0.85 -14.99
CA LEU A 144 -12.91 -2.18 -14.92
C LEU A 144 -14.14 -2.19 -14.01
N GLU A 145 -14.07 -1.53 -12.86
CA GLU A 145 -15.21 -1.40 -11.93
C GLU A 145 -16.37 -0.66 -12.59
N ARG A 146 -16.09 0.47 -13.23
CA ARG A 146 -17.11 1.22 -14.00
C ARG A 146 -17.66 0.41 -15.16
N THR A 147 -16.81 -0.35 -15.85
CA THR A 147 -17.25 -1.27 -16.92
C THR A 147 -18.23 -2.31 -16.36
N ALA A 148 -17.91 -2.94 -15.23
CA ALA A 148 -18.77 -3.93 -14.59
C ALA A 148 -20.11 -3.32 -14.14
N VAL A 149 -20.10 -2.12 -13.56
CA VAL A 149 -21.32 -1.38 -13.19
C VAL A 149 -22.17 -1.07 -14.42
N ALA A 150 -21.57 -0.57 -15.50
CA ALA A 150 -22.30 -0.29 -16.75
C ALA A 150 -22.86 -1.56 -17.39
N GLU A 151 -22.10 -2.64 -17.41
CA GLU A 151 -22.57 -3.93 -17.92
C GLU A 151 -23.77 -4.44 -17.12
N ALA A 152 -23.72 -4.36 -15.79
CA ALA A 152 -24.83 -4.71 -14.92
C ALA A 152 -26.08 -3.86 -15.22
N VAL A 153 -25.93 -2.54 -15.38
CA VAL A 153 -27.04 -1.63 -15.74
C VAL A 153 -27.63 -1.98 -17.11
N LEU A 154 -26.80 -2.22 -18.11
CA LEU A 154 -27.24 -2.61 -19.46
C LEU A 154 -27.98 -3.96 -19.43
N LEU A 155 -27.51 -4.93 -18.65
CA LEU A 155 -28.13 -6.23 -18.48
C LEU A 155 -29.48 -6.13 -17.75
N VAL A 156 -29.58 -5.30 -16.72
CA VAL A 156 -30.86 -5.01 -16.05
C VAL A 156 -31.84 -4.36 -17.02
N GLY A 157 -31.39 -3.36 -17.78
CA GLY A 157 -32.19 -2.72 -18.83
C GLY A 157 -32.67 -3.73 -19.89
N PHE A 158 -31.80 -4.64 -20.32
CA PHE A 158 -32.14 -5.73 -21.23
C PHE A 158 -33.17 -6.70 -20.62
N ALA A 159 -33.00 -7.08 -19.35
CA ALA A 159 -33.93 -7.97 -18.66
C ALA A 159 -35.33 -7.34 -18.57
N VAL A 160 -35.43 -6.07 -18.15
CA VAL A 160 -36.70 -5.31 -18.13
C VAL A 160 -37.32 -5.23 -19.52
N TRP A 161 -36.52 -4.91 -20.54
CA TRP A 161 -36.97 -4.88 -21.93
C TRP A 161 -37.49 -6.24 -22.41
N SER A 162 -36.82 -7.35 -22.04
CA SER A 162 -37.25 -8.70 -22.41
C SER A 162 -38.59 -9.09 -21.75
N LEU A 163 -38.83 -8.59 -20.53
CA LEU A 163 -40.03 -8.82 -19.74
C LEU A 163 -41.19 -7.89 -20.09
N ARG A 164 -40.97 -6.83 -20.88
CA ARG A 164 -42.00 -5.82 -21.24
C ARG A 164 -43.27 -6.41 -21.83
N SER A 165 -43.16 -7.53 -22.56
CA SER A 165 -44.31 -8.22 -23.16
C SER A 165 -45.20 -8.94 -22.14
N ARG A 166 -44.68 -9.16 -20.93
CA ARG A 166 -45.40 -9.73 -19.77
C ARG A 166 -45.88 -8.65 -18.80
N LEU A 167 -45.20 -7.50 -18.79
CA LEU A 167 -45.46 -6.40 -17.84
C LEU A 167 -46.38 -5.30 -18.40
N LEU A 168 -46.45 -5.13 -19.73
CA LEU A 168 -47.22 -4.07 -20.38
C LEU A 168 -48.34 -4.64 -21.26
N ALA A 169 -49.42 -3.86 -21.39
CA ALA A 169 -50.56 -4.27 -22.20
C ALA A 169 -50.18 -4.40 -23.70
N PRO A 170 -50.75 -5.37 -24.45
CA PRO A 170 -50.35 -5.68 -25.82
C PRO A 170 -50.45 -4.50 -26.81
N TRP A 171 -51.32 -3.53 -26.54
CA TRP A 171 -51.52 -2.34 -27.37
C TRP A 171 -50.43 -1.27 -27.18
N VAL A 172 -49.71 -1.30 -26.06
CA VAL A 172 -48.54 -0.44 -25.78
C VAL A 172 -47.27 -1.05 -26.41
N VAL A 173 -47.24 -2.38 -26.53
CA VAL A 173 -46.07 -3.13 -26.99
C VAL A 173 -46.01 -3.16 -28.53
N ARG A 174 -45.39 -2.15 -29.13
CA ARG A 174 -45.11 -2.14 -30.57
C ARG A 174 -44.20 -3.32 -30.94
N ARG A 175 -44.53 -4.07 -32.01
CA ARG A 175 -43.77 -5.25 -32.43
C ARG A 175 -42.42 -4.84 -33.02
N VAL A 176 -41.36 -4.90 -32.23
CA VAL A 176 -39.99 -4.68 -32.69
C VAL A 176 -39.46 -5.95 -33.35
N THR A 177 -39.13 -5.87 -34.63
CA THR A 177 -38.53 -6.99 -35.39
C THR A 177 -37.04 -7.13 -35.04
N ARG A 178 -36.50 -8.36 -35.02
CA ARG A 178 -35.06 -8.63 -34.78
C ARG A 178 -34.14 -7.80 -35.69
N ARG A 179 -34.51 -7.64 -36.97
CA ARG A 179 -33.75 -6.84 -37.95
C ARG A 179 -33.61 -5.38 -37.52
N ARG A 180 -34.66 -4.77 -36.96
CA ARG A 180 -34.62 -3.39 -36.45
C ARG A 180 -33.74 -3.28 -35.21
N THR A 181 -33.81 -4.23 -34.27
CA THR A 181 -32.95 -4.24 -33.08
C THR A 181 -31.48 -4.37 -33.45
N LEU A 182 -31.14 -5.28 -34.37
CA LEU A 182 -29.76 -5.44 -34.85
C LEU A 182 -29.27 -4.20 -35.60
N ALA A 183 -30.12 -3.57 -36.42
CA ALA A 183 -29.78 -2.33 -37.10
C ALA A 183 -29.51 -1.19 -36.11
N VAL A 184 -30.37 -1.02 -35.09
CA VAL A 184 -30.17 -0.01 -34.04
C VAL A 184 -28.89 -0.29 -33.26
N TYR A 185 -28.65 -1.53 -32.85
CA TYR A 185 -27.41 -1.90 -32.17
C TYR A 185 -26.18 -1.60 -33.03
N GLY A 186 -26.20 -1.98 -34.31
CA GLY A 186 -25.10 -1.69 -35.24
C GLY A 186 -24.85 -0.19 -35.41
N VAL A 187 -25.90 0.63 -35.48
CA VAL A 187 -25.78 2.10 -35.53
C VAL A 187 -25.21 2.65 -34.22
N VAL A 188 -25.72 2.23 -33.07
CA VAL A 188 -25.20 2.66 -31.76
C VAL A 188 -23.74 2.28 -31.61
N MET A 189 -23.36 1.06 -31.97
CA MET A 189 -21.98 0.60 -31.92
C MET A 189 -21.10 1.41 -32.87
N ALA A 190 -21.54 1.67 -34.10
CA ALA A 190 -20.79 2.48 -35.05
C ALA A 190 -20.61 3.93 -34.55
N VAL A 191 -21.62 4.51 -33.89
CA VAL A 191 -21.52 5.85 -33.28
C VAL A 191 -20.55 5.85 -32.10
N VAL A 192 -20.61 4.84 -31.22
CA VAL A 192 -19.70 4.75 -30.06
C VAL A 192 -18.26 4.50 -30.51
N VAL A 193 -18.04 3.52 -31.38
CA VAL A 193 -16.71 3.24 -31.94
C VAL A 193 -16.20 4.44 -32.74
N GLY A 194 -17.04 5.09 -33.53
CA GLY A 194 -16.70 6.31 -34.25
C GLY A 194 -16.32 7.46 -33.31
N GLY A 195 -17.07 7.67 -32.23
CA GLY A 195 -16.78 8.69 -31.21
C GLY A 195 -15.51 8.41 -30.42
N VAL A 196 -15.17 7.14 -30.19
CA VAL A 196 -13.92 6.73 -29.53
C VAL A 196 -12.72 6.87 -30.47
N LEU A 197 -12.86 6.50 -31.73
CA LEU A 197 -11.76 6.50 -32.70
C LEU A 197 -11.44 7.88 -33.29
N VAL A 198 -12.35 8.85 -33.16
CA VAL A 198 -12.17 10.22 -33.64
C VAL A 198 -11.90 11.11 -32.44
N PRO A 199 -10.62 11.41 -32.12
CA PRO A 199 -10.30 12.11 -30.89
C PRO A 199 -10.78 13.56 -30.95
N THR A 200 -11.44 14.02 -29.88
CA THR A 200 -11.82 15.42 -29.72
C THR A 200 -10.65 16.18 -29.10
N ARG A 201 -9.81 16.79 -29.94
CA ARG A 201 -8.71 17.63 -29.47
C ARG A 201 -9.23 18.99 -28.99
N PRO A 202 -8.78 19.51 -27.84
CA PRO A 202 -9.13 20.85 -27.39
C PRO A 202 -8.65 21.90 -28.40
N ASP A 203 -9.53 22.82 -28.79
CA ASP A 203 -9.16 23.98 -29.61
C ASP A 203 -8.29 24.94 -28.79
N GLY A 204 -7.14 25.37 -29.33
CA GLY A 204 -6.26 26.31 -28.67
C GLY A 204 -4.89 26.46 -29.33
N PRO A 205 -4.11 27.48 -28.95
CA PRO A 205 -2.71 27.58 -29.37
C PRO A 205 -1.92 26.37 -28.90
N ARG A 206 -1.01 25.88 -29.75
CA ARG A 206 -0.08 24.78 -29.45
C ARG A 206 1.34 25.30 -29.69
N ILE A 207 1.97 25.75 -28.62
CA ILE A 207 3.35 26.25 -28.63
C ILE A 207 4.25 25.04 -28.36
N PRO A 208 5.03 24.56 -29.35
CA PRO A 208 5.95 23.44 -29.12
C PRO A 208 7.09 23.86 -28.20
N ILE A 209 7.44 22.99 -27.27
CA ILE A 209 8.57 23.13 -26.36
C ILE A 209 9.50 21.94 -26.57
N ASP A 210 10.71 22.22 -27.03
CA ASP A 210 11.76 21.23 -27.10
C ASP A 210 12.32 21.02 -25.70
N LEU A 211 11.92 19.91 -25.08
CA LEU A 211 12.57 19.47 -23.86
C LEU A 211 13.86 18.72 -24.23
N PRO A 212 15.04 19.17 -23.76
CA PRO A 212 16.30 18.49 -24.02
C PRO A 212 16.40 17.21 -23.17
N LEU A 213 15.61 16.19 -23.49
CA LEU A 213 15.62 14.88 -22.83
C LEU A 213 16.64 13.95 -23.54
N PRO A 214 17.39 13.10 -22.81
CA PRO A 214 18.50 12.31 -23.38
C PRO A 214 18.08 11.28 -24.43
N ASP A 215 16.94 10.62 -24.24
CA ASP A 215 16.59 9.38 -24.97
C ASP A 215 15.34 9.46 -25.86
N ALA A 216 14.62 10.58 -25.81
CA ALA A 216 13.57 10.92 -26.75
C ALA A 216 13.29 12.42 -26.62
N SER A 217 12.99 13.10 -27.72
CA SER A 217 12.43 14.45 -27.70
C SER A 217 10.92 14.36 -27.89
N PRO A 218 10.13 13.96 -26.88
CA PRO A 218 8.70 14.15 -26.98
C PRO A 218 8.47 15.66 -27.10
N THR A 219 7.92 16.09 -28.24
CA THR A 219 7.49 17.48 -28.41
C THR A 219 6.30 17.69 -27.50
N ILE A 220 6.55 18.25 -26.30
CA ILE A 220 5.47 18.75 -25.46
C ILE A 220 4.97 20.04 -26.09
N SER A 221 3.66 20.24 -26.11
CA SER A 221 3.09 21.51 -26.52
C SER A 221 2.33 22.13 -25.36
N VAL A 222 2.29 23.46 -25.32
CA VAL A 222 1.55 24.21 -24.29
C VAL A 222 0.63 25.23 -24.93
N ASP A 223 -0.42 25.65 -24.22
CA ASP A 223 -1.33 26.70 -24.67
C ASP A 223 -1.02 28.10 -24.11
N SER A 224 -0.01 28.20 -23.25
CA SER A 224 0.34 29.43 -22.54
C SER A 224 1.81 29.82 -22.79
N PRO A 225 2.08 31.05 -23.28
CA PRO A 225 3.45 31.56 -23.39
C PRO A 225 4.17 31.67 -22.04
N LEU A 226 3.44 31.91 -20.95
CA LEU A 226 3.99 31.91 -19.60
C LEU A 226 4.48 30.51 -19.24
N LEU A 227 3.65 29.48 -19.49
CA LEU A 227 4.06 28.09 -19.26
C LEU A 227 5.22 27.66 -20.14
N ALA A 228 5.27 28.13 -21.39
CA ALA A 228 6.38 27.88 -22.30
C ALA A 228 7.73 28.39 -21.73
N ASP A 229 7.78 29.65 -21.27
CA ASP A 229 8.99 30.22 -20.65
C ASP A 229 9.33 29.52 -19.32
N LEU A 230 8.31 29.21 -18.51
CA LEU A 230 8.48 28.49 -17.24
C LEU A 230 9.01 27.07 -17.44
N LEU A 231 8.49 26.29 -18.39
CA LEU A 231 9.00 24.94 -18.69
C LEU A 231 10.41 25.00 -19.28
N GLY A 232 10.68 25.95 -20.19
CA GLY A 232 11.99 26.13 -20.78
C GLY A 232 13.08 26.41 -19.73
N ARG A 233 12.80 27.29 -18.76
CA ARG A 233 13.75 27.61 -17.66
C ARG A 233 13.72 26.57 -16.53
N GLY A 234 12.52 26.13 -16.16
CA GLY A 234 12.24 25.27 -15.01
C GLY A 234 12.73 23.85 -15.20
N VAL A 235 12.58 23.25 -16.38
CA VAL A 235 13.05 21.87 -16.64
C VAL A 235 14.57 21.79 -16.53
N SER A 236 15.29 22.80 -17.04
CA SER A 236 16.75 22.87 -16.84
C SER A 236 17.12 23.00 -15.36
N GLY A 237 16.36 23.79 -14.59
CA GLY A 237 16.54 23.95 -13.14
C GLY A 237 16.32 22.65 -12.37
N ILE A 238 15.19 21.96 -12.61
CA ILE A 238 14.85 20.66 -12.00
C ILE A 238 15.93 19.63 -12.29
N ARG A 239 16.44 19.58 -13.53
CA ARG A 239 17.52 18.66 -13.89
C ARG A 239 18.82 18.94 -13.13
N ILE A 240 19.23 20.20 -13.03
CA ILE A 240 20.43 20.58 -12.28
C ILE A 240 20.27 20.25 -10.80
N LEU A 241 19.11 20.56 -10.21
CA LEU A 241 18.80 20.26 -8.82
C LEU A 241 18.78 18.74 -8.58
N SER A 242 18.08 17.98 -9.42
CA SER A 242 18.03 16.51 -9.35
C SER A 242 19.43 15.91 -9.48
N ALA A 243 20.26 16.39 -10.40
CA ALA A 243 21.63 15.90 -10.57
C ALA A 243 22.50 16.20 -9.34
N ARG A 244 22.39 17.40 -8.77
CA ARG A 244 23.08 17.77 -7.53
C ARG A 244 22.63 16.91 -6.34
N GLN A 245 21.32 16.68 -6.24
CA GLN A 245 20.74 15.86 -5.20
C GLN A 245 21.18 14.40 -5.29
N GLN A 246 21.16 13.82 -6.50
CA GLN A 246 21.69 12.47 -6.75
C GLN A 246 23.18 12.38 -6.42
N ALA A 247 23.97 13.40 -6.79
CA ALA A 247 25.39 13.45 -6.44
C ALA A 247 25.61 13.53 -4.91
N ALA A 248 24.79 14.29 -4.19
CA ALA A 248 24.84 14.37 -2.73
C ALA A 248 24.48 13.03 -2.08
N VAL A 249 23.44 12.35 -2.55
CA VAL A 249 23.09 10.99 -2.11
C VAL A 249 24.23 10.01 -2.37
N ALA A 250 24.79 10.01 -3.57
CA ALA A 250 25.90 9.12 -3.92
C ALA A 250 27.12 9.34 -3.00
N ALA A 251 27.49 10.59 -2.75
CA ALA A 251 28.60 10.93 -1.85
C ALA A 251 28.32 10.53 -0.39
N TRP A 252 27.06 10.70 0.07
CA TRP A 252 26.65 10.26 1.40
C TRP A 252 26.69 8.73 1.52
N VAL A 253 26.15 8.00 0.54
CA VAL A 253 26.16 6.52 0.52
C VAL A 253 27.60 5.98 0.50
N GLU A 254 28.49 6.61 -0.26
CA GLU A 254 29.91 6.25 -0.28
C GLU A 254 30.57 6.42 1.09
N THR A 255 30.39 7.59 1.72
CA THR A 255 30.90 7.88 3.07
C THR A 255 30.33 6.90 4.10
N ALA A 256 29.02 6.68 4.09
CA ALA A 256 28.34 5.75 4.99
C ALA A 256 28.81 4.31 4.80
N THR A 257 29.04 3.87 3.57
CA THR A 257 29.56 2.53 3.29
C THR A 257 30.99 2.36 3.85
N GLN A 258 31.84 3.39 3.70
CA GLN A 258 33.19 3.37 4.27
C GLN A 258 33.16 3.37 5.80
N SER A 259 32.30 4.18 6.40
CA SER A 259 32.13 4.24 7.86
C SER A 259 31.59 2.91 8.42
N LEU A 260 30.57 2.32 7.78
CA LEU A 260 30.05 0.99 8.13
C LEU A 260 31.14 -0.10 8.04
N SER A 261 32.02 -0.02 7.03
CA SER A 261 33.14 -0.94 6.87
C SER A 261 34.16 -0.83 8.03
N ALA A 262 34.29 0.35 8.63
CA ALA A 262 35.12 0.52 9.82
C ALA A 262 34.48 -0.06 11.09
N GLN A 263 33.15 -0.21 11.12
CA GLN A 263 32.37 -0.75 12.24
C GLN A 263 32.22 -2.28 12.21
N LEU A 264 32.81 -2.99 11.24
CA LEU A 264 32.62 -4.45 11.05
C LEU A 264 32.88 -5.31 12.31
N ALA A 265 33.79 -4.86 13.19
CA ALA A 265 34.15 -5.57 14.41
C ALA A 265 33.06 -5.53 15.50
N VAL A 266 32.20 -4.50 15.46
CA VAL A 266 31.14 -4.27 16.45
C VAL A 266 29.74 -4.51 15.89
N LEU A 267 29.64 -5.04 14.66
CA LEU A 267 28.36 -5.36 14.05
C LEU A 267 27.51 -6.28 14.94
N PRO A 268 26.17 -6.10 14.92
CA PRO A 268 25.24 -6.93 15.66
C PRO A 268 25.41 -8.43 15.37
N ARG A 269 25.52 -9.23 16.43
CA ARG A 269 25.63 -10.69 16.37
C ARG A 269 24.91 -11.34 17.55
N PRO A 270 24.09 -12.38 17.32
CA PRO A 270 23.46 -13.12 18.41
C PRO A 270 24.50 -13.88 19.24
N ARG A 271 24.26 -14.01 20.55
CA ARG A 271 25.04 -14.91 21.42
C ARG A 271 24.62 -16.37 21.13
N PRO A 272 25.42 -17.38 21.55
CA PRO A 272 24.98 -18.78 21.44
C PRO A 272 23.63 -18.99 22.13
N GLY A 273 22.66 -19.57 21.41
CA GLY A 273 21.29 -19.74 21.90
C GLY A 273 20.34 -18.59 21.57
N GLU A 274 20.79 -17.54 20.88
CA GLU A 274 19.94 -16.43 20.44
C GLU A 274 19.73 -16.43 18.92
N THR A 275 18.64 -15.79 18.51
CA THR A 275 18.40 -15.28 17.16
C THR A 275 18.31 -13.75 17.21
N MET A 276 18.17 -13.09 16.06
CA MET A 276 17.92 -11.65 16.03
C MET A 276 16.92 -11.24 14.95
N ALA A 277 16.11 -10.24 15.28
CA ALA A 277 15.28 -9.50 14.33
C ALA A 277 15.94 -8.15 14.01
N TYR A 278 15.68 -7.64 12.81
CA TYR A 278 15.99 -6.26 12.43
C TYR A 278 14.68 -5.47 12.38
N GLY A 279 14.64 -4.29 12.99
CA GLY A 279 13.44 -3.46 12.91
C GLY A 279 13.72 -1.99 12.68
N PHE A 280 12.79 -1.36 11.99
CA PHE A 280 12.85 0.04 11.58
C PHE A 280 11.43 0.65 11.55
N SER A 281 11.34 1.97 11.37
CA SER A 281 10.10 2.74 11.26
C SER A 281 10.36 4.09 10.60
N ASP A 282 9.34 4.76 10.08
CA ASP A 282 9.37 6.12 9.54
C ASP A 282 10.46 6.28 8.47
N LEU A 283 10.45 5.37 7.49
CA LEU A 283 11.36 5.41 6.35
C LEU A 283 11.02 6.55 5.39
N HIS A 284 9.73 6.88 5.26
CA HIS A 284 9.19 7.95 4.41
C HIS A 284 9.85 7.96 3.03
N CYS A 285 9.90 6.79 2.40
CA CYS A 285 10.47 6.57 1.08
C CYS A 285 11.99 6.85 0.94
N ASN A 286 12.78 7.09 2.00
CA ASN A 286 14.19 7.50 1.85
C ASN A 286 15.05 6.42 1.20
N GLN A 287 15.52 6.70 -0.01
CA GLN A 287 16.25 5.74 -0.84
C GLN A 287 17.72 5.63 -0.45
N ALA A 288 18.31 6.69 0.09
CA ALA A 288 19.70 6.69 0.50
C ALA A 288 19.91 5.71 1.67
N THR A 289 19.04 5.78 2.69
CA THR A 289 19.14 4.91 3.87
C THR A 289 18.77 3.47 3.53
N THR A 290 17.77 3.24 2.67
CA THR A 290 17.37 1.91 2.19
C THR A 290 18.55 1.06 1.67
N GLU A 291 19.47 1.66 0.91
CA GLU A 291 20.66 0.96 0.40
C GLU A 291 21.58 0.49 1.54
N LEU A 292 21.80 1.32 2.56
CA LEU A 292 22.62 0.98 3.72
C LEU A 292 21.94 -0.05 4.62
N MET A 293 20.63 0.06 4.81
CA MET A 293 19.81 -0.91 5.56
C MET A 293 19.85 -2.29 4.87
N SER A 294 19.74 -2.33 3.54
CA SER A 294 19.85 -3.57 2.76
C SER A 294 21.21 -4.25 2.96
N ARG A 295 22.30 -3.46 3.01
CA ARG A 295 23.65 -3.96 3.29
C ARG A 295 23.79 -4.48 4.71
N LEU A 296 23.23 -3.76 5.68
CA LEU A 296 23.20 -4.18 7.09
C LEU A 296 22.47 -5.51 7.23
N VAL A 297 21.27 -5.65 6.67
CA VAL A 297 20.50 -6.90 6.69
C VAL A 297 21.25 -8.02 5.98
N ALA A 298 21.88 -7.75 4.83
CA ALA A 298 22.65 -8.76 4.10
C ALA A 298 23.87 -9.28 4.87
N VAL A 299 24.58 -8.41 5.62
CA VAL A 299 25.80 -8.80 6.35
C VAL A 299 25.52 -9.36 7.75
N THR A 300 24.42 -8.93 8.39
CA THR A 300 24.05 -9.38 9.73
C THR A 300 23.19 -10.64 9.70
N ASP A 301 22.37 -10.82 8.66
CA ASP A 301 21.50 -11.98 8.48
C ASP A 301 20.46 -12.18 9.61
N PRO A 302 19.57 -11.19 9.86
CA PRO A 302 18.51 -11.34 10.84
C PRO A 302 17.48 -12.38 10.38
N ALA A 303 16.79 -13.02 11.34
CA ALA A 303 15.77 -14.03 11.05
C ALA A 303 14.48 -13.44 10.48
N VAL A 304 14.18 -12.18 10.81
CA VAL A 304 12.99 -11.44 10.36
C VAL A 304 13.29 -9.94 10.32
N VAL A 305 12.63 -9.23 9.41
CA VAL A 305 12.60 -7.77 9.34
C VAL A 305 11.20 -7.28 9.77
N LEU A 306 11.17 -6.29 10.65
CA LEU A 306 9.96 -5.74 11.28
C LEU A 306 9.86 -4.23 11.03
N ASP A 307 8.75 -3.79 10.45
CA ASP A 307 8.50 -2.37 10.15
C ASP A 307 7.24 -1.87 10.86
N SER A 308 7.38 -0.80 11.65
CA SER A 308 6.27 -0.18 12.37
C SER A 308 5.69 1.07 11.70
N GLY A 309 5.96 1.26 10.40
CA GLY A 309 5.12 2.05 9.49
C GLY A 309 5.71 3.41 9.11
N ASP A 310 4.90 4.21 8.41
CA ASP A 310 5.32 5.42 7.72
C ASP A 310 6.36 5.13 6.63
N ASP A 311 5.99 4.16 5.80
CA ASP A 311 6.77 3.64 4.67
C ASP A 311 6.81 4.69 3.55
N THR A 312 5.68 5.37 3.37
CA THR A 312 5.48 6.40 2.37
C THR A 312 5.46 7.81 2.94
N VAL A 313 5.43 8.80 2.03
CA VAL A 313 5.19 10.19 2.39
C VAL A 313 3.69 10.48 2.36
N ASN A 314 2.99 10.08 1.30
CA ASN A 314 1.59 10.44 1.08
C ASN A 314 0.63 9.25 0.98
N GLY A 315 1.12 8.01 0.96
CA GLY A 315 0.30 6.82 0.82
C GLY A 315 -0.25 6.61 -0.59
N THR A 316 0.47 7.03 -1.63
CA THR A 316 -0.09 7.16 -2.99
C THR A 316 0.41 6.12 -3.98
N ALA A 317 -0.34 5.93 -5.07
CA ALA A 317 0.08 5.00 -6.13
C ALA A 317 1.41 5.39 -6.80
N ALA A 318 1.79 6.66 -6.74
CA ALA A 318 3.02 7.19 -7.32
C ALA A 318 4.29 6.77 -6.55
N GLU A 319 4.15 6.32 -5.30
CA GLU A 319 5.27 5.96 -4.42
C GLU A 319 5.69 4.49 -4.55
N ARG A 320 5.11 3.76 -5.51
CA ARG A 320 5.40 2.34 -5.78
C ARG A 320 6.89 2.00 -5.86
N GLY A 321 7.69 2.87 -6.47
CA GLY A 321 9.13 2.63 -6.63
C GLY A 321 9.85 2.58 -5.28
N CYS A 322 9.39 3.36 -4.30
CA CYS A 322 9.93 3.40 -2.95
C CYS A 322 9.56 2.13 -2.17
N ILE A 323 8.28 1.74 -2.21
CA ILE A 323 7.80 0.49 -1.60
C ILE A 323 8.54 -0.73 -2.12
N ARG A 324 8.82 -0.79 -3.44
CA ARG A 324 9.62 -1.89 -4.00
C ARG A 324 11.06 -1.92 -3.45
N ARG A 325 11.66 -0.75 -3.22
CA ARG A 325 13.03 -0.65 -2.66
C ARG A 325 13.05 -1.07 -1.21
N GLU A 326 12.09 -0.63 -0.42
CA GLU A 326 11.91 -1.01 0.98
C GLU A 326 11.67 -2.52 1.14
N ALA A 327 10.75 -3.09 0.34
CA ALA A 327 10.55 -4.53 0.28
C ALA A 327 11.79 -5.32 -0.20
N GLY A 328 12.80 -4.62 -0.75
CA GLY A 328 14.11 -5.17 -1.08
C GLY A 328 15.07 -5.27 0.12
N ILE A 329 14.87 -4.48 1.19
CA ILE A 329 15.72 -4.47 2.39
C ILE A 329 15.92 -5.87 2.99
N PRO A 330 14.88 -6.71 3.15
CA PRO A 330 15.02 -8.05 3.72
C PRO A 330 15.94 -8.97 2.90
N GLY A 331 16.12 -8.73 1.60
CA GLY A 331 16.97 -9.55 0.74
C GLY A 331 16.55 -11.03 0.69
N GLY A 332 15.25 -11.31 0.79
CA GLY A 332 14.67 -12.66 0.82
C GLY A 332 14.35 -13.20 2.22
N ARG A 333 14.64 -12.44 3.29
CA ARG A 333 14.21 -12.76 4.66
C ARG A 333 12.72 -12.45 4.86
N PRO A 334 12.05 -13.11 5.82
CA PRO A 334 10.68 -12.76 6.21
C PRO A 334 10.56 -11.28 6.58
N PHE A 335 9.47 -10.64 6.15
CA PHE A 335 9.23 -9.21 6.33
C PHE A 335 7.79 -8.96 6.78
N ALA A 336 7.63 -8.33 7.93
CA ALA A 336 6.34 -7.93 8.51
C ALA A 336 6.23 -6.41 8.59
N VAL A 337 5.07 -5.87 8.25
CA VAL A 337 4.81 -4.41 8.26
C VAL A 337 3.47 -4.12 8.92
N ALA A 338 3.46 -3.19 9.88
CA ALA A 338 2.27 -2.47 10.31
C ALA A 338 2.36 -1.05 9.78
N THR A 339 1.43 -0.64 8.91
CA THR A 339 1.50 0.64 8.21
C THR A 339 1.14 1.83 9.11
N GLY A 340 1.75 2.98 8.82
CA GLY A 340 1.61 4.20 9.62
C GLY A 340 0.55 5.17 9.11
N ASN A 341 0.51 6.37 9.72
CA ASN A 341 -0.49 7.38 9.36
C ASN A 341 -0.19 8.08 8.04
N HIS A 342 1.01 7.90 7.46
CA HIS A 342 1.34 8.36 6.11
C HIS A 342 0.97 7.35 5.03
N ASP A 343 0.60 6.13 5.40
CA ASP A 343 0.31 5.04 4.49
C ASP A 343 -1.20 4.92 4.22
N SER A 344 -1.56 4.02 3.30
CA SER A 344 -2.96 3.77 2.94
C SER A 344 -3.17 2.34 2.45
N ASP A 345 -4.43 1.96 2.20
CA ASP A 345 -4.79 0.73 1.48
C ASP A 345 -3.98 0.53 0.18
N VAL A 346 -3.56 1.64 -0.47
CA VAL A 346 -2.74 1.59 -1.68
C VAL A 346 -1.31 1.18 -1.35
N THR A 347 -0.73 1.76 -0.29
CA THR A 347 0.59 1.37 0.22
C THR A 347 0.59 -0.10 0.61
N GLU A 348 -0.39 -0.53 1.41
CA GLU A 348 -0.49 -1.92 1.82
C GLU A 348 -0.61 -2.88 0.63
N ALA A 349 -1.42 -2.52 -0.38
CA ALA A 349 -1.56 -3.33 -1.59
C ALA A 349 -0.23 -3.44 -2.36
N GLN A 350 0.57 -2.36 -2.38
CA GLN A 350 1.90 -2.36 -3.00
C GLN A 350 2.90 -3.21 -2.21
N LEU A 351 2.90 -3.12 -0.87
CA LEU A 351 3.72 -3.93 0.02
C LEU A 351 3.42 -5.43 -0.13
N ARG A 352 2.13 -5.80 -0.10
CA ARG A 352 1.68 -7.18 -0.34
C ARG A 352 2.11 -7.66 -1.73
N ALA A 353 1.98 -6.82 -2.75
CA ALA A 353 2.41 -7.16 -4.11
C ALA A 353 3.94 -7.29 -4.24
N ALA A 354 4.71 -6.61 -3.38
CA ALA A 354 6.16 -6.70 -3.30
C ALA A 354 6.64 -7.87 -2.41
N GLY A 355 5.73 -8.59 -1.74
CA GLY A 355 6.02 -9.81 -0.97
C GLY A 355 6.11 -9.61 0.53
N ALA A 356 5.79 -8.44 1.06
CA ALA A 356 5.71 -8.20 2.50
C ALA A 356 4.47 -8.87 3.11
N THR A 357 4.57 -9.27 4.39
CA THR A 357 3.42 -9.65 5.21
C THR A 357 2.87 -8.40 5.89
N VAL A 358 1.87 -7.77 5.28
CA VAL A 358 1.18 -6.62 5.88
C VAL A 358 0.18 -7.12 6.92
N LEU A 359 0.36 -6.68 8.16
CA LEU A 359 -0.45 -7.06 9.33
C LEU A 359 -1.82 -6.38 9.26
N ASP A 360 -2.87 -7.09 9.67
CA ASP A 360 -4.29 -6.70 9.46
C ASP A 360 -5.17 -6.86 10.72
N GLY A 361 -4.54 -6.76 11.90
CA GLY A 361 -5.18 -6.91 13.19
C GLY A 361 -5.29 -8.34 13.68
N SER A 362 -4.73 -9.29 12.93
CA SER A 362 -4.62 -10.70 13.29
C SER A 362 -3.15 -11.15 13.40
N ALA A 363 -2.88 -12.14 14.24
CA ALA A 363 -1.54 -12.67 14.39
C ALA A 363 -1.15 -13.47 13.13
N ALA A 364 -0.02 -13.09 12.52
CA ALA A 364 0.54 -13.69 11.32
C ALA A 364 1.87 -14.38 11.63
N GLN A 365 2.06 -15.58 11.09
CA GLN A 365 3.35 -16.27 11.16
C GLN A 365 4.28 -15.72 10.07
N VAL A 366 5.36 -15.04 10.46
CA VAL A 366 6.35 -14.43 9.57
C VAL A 366 7.72 -15.07 9.83
N GLY A 367 8.07 -16.05 8.99
CA GLY A 367 9.17 -16.95 9.31
C GLY A 367 8.83 -17.75 10.58
N ASP A 368 9.76 -17.78 11.53
CA ASP A 368 9.56 -18.46 12.82
C ASP A 368 8.90 -17.57 13.89
N TRP A 369 8.52 -16.33 13.54
CA TRP A 369 7.91 -15.38 14.47
C TRP A 369 6.38 -15.30 14.29
N ASP A 370 5.63 -15.35 15.40
CA ASP A 370 4.23 -14.91 15.47
C ASP A 370 4.21 -13.40 15.69
N VAL A 371 3.68 -12.65 14.71
CA VAL A 371 3.70 -11.19 14.70
C VAL A 371 2.26 -10.65 14.63
N LEU A 372 1.94 -9.66 15.46
CA LEU A 372 0.64 -9.00 15.47
C LEU A 372 0.82 -7.50 15.22
N GLY A 373 -0.12 -6.89 14.50
CA GLY A 373 -0.15 -5.45 14.27
C GLY A 373 -1.35 -5.11 13.40
N ASP A 374 -1.58 -3.84 13.19
CA ASP A 374 -2.60 -3.33 12.26
C ASP A 374 -2.20 -1.95 11.75
N ASP A 375 -2.90 -1.47 10.73
CA ASP A 375 -2.75 -0.11 10.20
C ASP A 375 -3.13 0.96 11.24
N ASP A 376 -2.46 2.12 11.15
CA ASP A 376 -2.84 3.27 11.97
C ASP A 376 -4.28 3.74 11.63
N PRO A 377 -5.17 3.90 12.63
CA PRO A 377 -6.55 4.33 12.40
C PRO A 377 -6.68 5.71 11.75
N GLU A 378 -5.72 6.60 11.97
CA GLU A 378 -5.66 7.93 11.39
C GLU A 378 -4.73 7.93 10.15
N ARG A 379 -5.24 8.44 9.02
CA ARG A 379 -4.42 8.78 7.86
C ARG A 379 -4.25 10.30 7.76
N GLN A 380 -2.99 10.72 7.75
CA GLN A 380 -2.54 12.09 7.62
C GLN A 380 -1.60 12.25 6.42
N VAL A 381 -2.12 12.78 5.32
CA VAL A 381 -1.29 13.17 4.18
C VAL A 381 -0.55 14.47 4.51
N PRO A 382 0.79 14.53 4.37
CA PRO A 382 1.57 15.76 4.53
C PRO A 382 0.98 16.92 3.75
N PHE A 383 1.01 18.12 4.33
CA PHE A 383 0.48 19.36 3.72
C PHE A 383 -1.04 19.35 3.44
N SER A 384 -1.74 18.28 3.82
CA SER A 384 -3.19 18.26 3.91
C SER A 384 -3.64 18.74 5.29
N VAL A 385 -4.70 19.54 5.32
CA VAL A 385 -5.45 19.83 6.56
C VAL A 385 -6.50 18.74 6.85
N GLU A 386 -6.69 17.80 5.91
CA GLU A 386 -7.61 16.68 6.07
C GLU A 386 -6.92 15.56 6.86
N ARG A 387 -7.42 15.34 8.08
CA ARG A 387 -7.18 14.12 8.85
C ARG A 387 -8.33 13.17 8.58
N THR A 388 -8.02 11.99 8.04
CA THR A 388 -9.03 10.99 7.71
C THR A 388 -8.93 9.87 8.71
N LEU A 389 -10.06 9.53 9.36
CA LEU A 389 -10.15 8.28 10.10
C LEU A 389 -10.52 7.19 9.10
N ASP A 390 -9.55 6.34 8.75
CA ASP A 390 -9.77 5.20 7.86
C ASP A 390 -10.44 4.04 8.60
N ARG A 391 -10.20 3.96 9.91
CA ARG A 391 -10.86 3.02 10.82
C ARG A 391 -11.85 3.74 11.73
N PRO A 392 -12.90 3.05 12.21
CA PRO A 392 -13.86 3.62 13.15
C PRO A 392 -13.31 3.74 14.58
N GLU A 393 -12.18 3.10 14.87
CA GLU A 393 -11.52 3.15 16.17
C GLU A 393 -10.45 4.25 16.23
N ASP A 394 -10.00 4.59 17.44
CA ASP A 394 -8.82 5.43 17.66
C ASP A 394 -7.59 4.58 18.04
N GLU A 395 -6.42 5.20 18.17
CA GLU A 395 -5.16 4.52 18.45
C GLU A 395 -5.17 3.83 19.83
N ALA A 396 -5.86 4.41 20.82
CA ALA A 396 -5.98 3.78 22.14
C ALA A 396 -6.83 2.50 22.06
N GLN A 397 -7.93 2.54 21.30
CA GLN A 397 -8.78 1.38 21.03
C GLN A 397 -8.03 0.30 20.23
N LEU A 398 -7.20 0.69 19.24
CA LEU A 398 -6.28 -0.22 18.56
C LEU A 398 -5.37 -0.95 19.56
N GLY A 399 -4.68 -0.20 20.42
CA GLY A 399 -3.78 -0.79 21.42
C GLY A 399 -4.49 -1.77 22.37
N GLN A 400 -5.70 -1.42 22.82
CA GLN A 400 -6.53 -2.31 23.63
C GLN A 400 -6.93 -3.58 22.86
N ARG A 401 -7.29 -3.45 21.59
CA ARG A 401 -7.63 -4.58 20.71
C ARG A 401 -6.43 -5.50 20.49
N MET A 402 -5.23 -4.96 20.27
CA MET A 402 -3.99 -5.75 20.13
C MET A 402 -3.71 -6.58 21.38
N VAL A 403 -3.89 -6.00 22.58
CA VAL A 403 -3.78 -6.74 23.84
C VAL A 403 -4.81 -7.87 23.91
N GLN A 404 -6.09 -7.61 23.57
CA GLN A 404 -7.12 -8.65 23.61
C GLN A 404 -6.84 -9.79 22.63
N ALA A 405 -6.40 -9.47 21.41
CA ALA A 405 -6.04 -10.46 20.39
C ALA A 405 -4.89 -11.36 20.87
N ALA A 406 -3.78 -10.75 21.32
CA ALA A 406 -2.59 -11.46 21.77
C ALA A 406 -2.79 -12.24 23.09
N ARG A 407 -3.76 -11.89 23.94
CA ARG A 407 -4.05 -12.70 25.15
C ARG A 407 -4.56 -14.10 24.84
N THR A 408 -5.21 -14.29 23.69
CA THR A 408 -5.69 -15.63 23.29
C THR A 408 -4.55 -16.54 22.83
N ARG A 409 -3.53 -15.95 22.22
CA ARG A 409 -2.30 -16.59 21.77
C ARG A 409 -1.18 -15.55 21.84
N PRO A 410 -0.31 -15.60 22.88
CA PRO A 410 0.83 -14.70 22.98
C PRO A 410 1.67 -14.74 21.70
N VAL A 411 2.18 -13.59 21.32
CA VAL A 411 2.94 -13.39 20.07
C VAL A 411 4.38 -12.97 20.40
N ASP A 412 5.29 -13.12 19.45
CA ASP A 412 6.68 -12.70 19.64
C ASP A 412 6.81 -11.17 19.58
N ALA A 413 6.09 -10.52 18.65
CA ALA A 413 6.12 -9.08 18.47
C ALA A 413 4.73 -8.47 18.22
N ILE A 414 4.48 -7.28 18.80
CA ILE A 414 3.38 -6.40 18.42
C ILE A 414 3.94 -5.13 17.76
N LEU A 415 3.45 -4.78 16.57
CA LEU A 415 3.83 -3.59 15.82
C LEU A 415 2.61 -2.67 15.72
N VAL A 416 2.78 -1.43 16.14
CA VAL A 416 1.79 -0.35 16.01
C VAL A 416 2.53 0.94 15.69
N HIS A 417 1.95 1.84 14.92
CA HIS A 417 2.70 3.04 14.53
C HIS A 417 2.75 4.10 15.63
N GLN A 418 1.58 4.52 16.14
CA GLN A 418 1.51 5.64 17.08
C GLN A 418 1.81 5.28 18.55
N PRO A 419 2.47 6.18 19.30
CA PRO A 419 2.76 6.00 20.73
C PRO A 419 1.52 5.78 21.61
N THR A 420 0.36 6.33 21.21
CA THR A 420 -0.90 6.17 21.94
C THR A 420 -1.32 4.70 22.01
N ALA A 421 -1.25 3.97 20.90
CA ALA A 421 -1.53 2.54 20.85
C ALA A 421 -0.51 1.74 21.66
N ALA A 422 0.78 2.03 21.46
CA ALA A 422 1.87 1.37 22.19
C ALA A 422 1.75 1.55 23.70
N ALA A 423 1.33 2.74 24.17
CA ALA A 423 1.15 3.02 25.58
C ALA A 423 0.07 2.14 26.22
N GLU A 424 -1.03 1.84 25.51
CA GLU A 424 -2.07 0.92 26.01
C GLU A 424 -1.55 -0.52 26.13
N ILE A 425 -0.73 -0.95 25.17
CA ILE A 425 -0.09 -2.29 25.19
C ILE A 425 0.91 -2.38 26.35
N MET A 426 1.82 -1.42 26.47
CA MET A 426 2.90 -1.43 27.47
C MET A 426 2.40 -1.24 28.91
N LYS A 427 1.24 -0.62 29.11
CA LYS A 427 0.60 -0.49 30.44
C LYS A 427 -0.24 -1.70 30.83
N ALA A 428 -0.50 -2.63 29.91
CA ALA A 428 -1.28 -3.81 30.21
C ALA A 428 -0.57 -4.66 31.29
N PRO A 429 -1.31 -5.29 32.22
CA PRO A 429 -0.73 -6.26 33.14
C PRO A 429 -0.20 -7.46 32.35
N ASP A 430 1.09 -7.77 32.52
CA ASP A 430 1.85 -8.76 31.76
C ASP A 430 1.56 -8.67 30.25
N PRO A 431 2.12 -7.66 29.54
CA PRO A 431 1.84 -7.46 28.12
C PRO A 431 2.05 -8.77 27.32
N PRO A 432 1.10 -9.15 26.46
CA PRO A 432 1.06 -10.48 25.83
C PRO A 432 2.01 -10.61 24.62
N ALA A 433 3.20 -10.01 24.69
CA ALA A 433 4.24 -10.12 23.66
C ALA A 433 5.65 -9.98 24.24
N ALA A 434 6.66 -10.57 23.61
CA ALA A 434 8.05 -10.38 24.01
C ALA A 434 8.61 -9.01 23.56
N LEU A 435 8.14 -8.51 22.42
CA LEU A 435 8.56 -7.26 21.80
C LEU A 435 7.35 -6.38 21.42
N VAL A 436 7.44 -5.07 21.65
CA VAL A 436 6.47 -4.07 21.18
C VAL A 436 7.22 -2.93 20.50
N LEU A 437 6.91 -2.68 19.23
CA LEU A 437 7.58 -1.68 18.39
C LEU A 437 6.60 -0.59 17.94
N TRP A 438 7.06 0.66 17.95
CA TRP A 438 6.32 1.80 17.43
C TRP A 438 7.22 2.95 16.99
N GLY A 439 6.68 3.92 16.23
CA GLY A 439 7.42 5.02 15.62
C GLY A 439 6.77 6.39 15.80
N HIS A 440 6.49 7.07 14.69
CA HIS A 440 5.76 8.34 14.51
C HIS A 440 6.50 9.61 14.97
N MET A 441 7.19 9.53 16.11
CA MET A 441 7.77 10.72 16.75
C MET A 441 9.12 11.15 16.16
N HIS A 442 9.69 10.35 15.24
CA HIS A 442 11.04 10.52 14.68
C HIS A 442 12.12 10.63 15.77
N ALA A 443 11.88 9.99 16.92
CA ALA A 443 12.71 10.13 18.10
C ALA A 443 12.79 8.79 18.84
N GLN A 444 14.00 8.27 18.95
CA GLN A 444 14.27 7.05 19.70
C GLN A 444 13.97 7.22 21.20
N LEU A 445 13.19 6.31 21.77
CA LEU A 445 13.02 6.14 23.22
C LEU A 445 12.98 4.66 23.60
N GLY A 446 13.83 4.27 24.56
CA GLY A 446 13.95 2.89 25.04
C GLY A 446 15.34 2.30 24.81
N PRO A 447 15.51 0.97 25.00
CA PRO A 447 14.44 0.01 25.29
C PRO A 447 13.80 0.21 26.67
N THR A 448 12.49 0.01 26.76
CA THR A 448 11.74 -0.05 28.02
C THR A 448 11.44 -1.51 28.35
N VAL A 449 11.75 -1.95 29.57
CA VAL A 449 11.51 -3.34 30.00
C VAL A 449 10.40 -3.38 31.04
N VAL A 450 9.36 -4.18 30.78
CA VAL A 450 8.26 -4.44 31.72
C VAL A 450 8.43 -5.85 32.25
N THR A 451 8.81 -5.99 33.53
CA THR A 451 8.89 -7.30 34.19
C THR A 451 7.49 -7.80 34.56
N HIS A 452 7.21 -9.06 34.25
CA HIS A 452 5.97 -9.75 34.53
C HIS A 452 5.95 -10.38 35.92
N ALA A 453 4.75 -10.74 36.38
CA ALA A 453 4.57 -11.39 37.68
C ALA A 453 5.35 -12.71 37.83
N ASP A 454 5.59 -13.42 36.73
CA ASP A 454 6.33 -14.71 36.70
C ASP A 454 7.84 -14.56 36.47
N GLY A 455 8.33 -13.31 36.43
CA GLY A 455 9.74 -12.97 36.20
C GLY A 455 10.16 -12.87 34.72
N SER A 456 9.30 -13.26 33.77
CA SER A 456 9.51 -12.93 32.35
C SER A 456 9.35 -11.43 32.08
N TRP A 457 9.54 -10.97 30.85
CA TRP A 457 9.45 -9.54 30.53
C TRP A 457 9.05 -9.27 29.09
N THR A 458 8.48 -8.08 28.86
CA THR A 458 8.26 -7.48 27.55
C THR A 458 9.25 -6.34 27.34
N VAL A 459 9.80 -6.24 26.13
CA VAL A 459 10.61 -5.10 25.68
C VAL A 459 9.78 -4.21 24.77
N GLY A 460 9.67 -2.93 25.10
CA GLY A 460 9.08 -1.90 24.25
C GLY A 460 10.14 -0.97 23.68
N MET A 461 10.02 -0.57 22.42
CA MET A 461 10.93 0.36 21.78
C MET A 461 10.19 1.36 20.89
N GLN A 462 10.32 2.66 21.20
CA GLN A 462 10.01 3.72 20.24
C GLN A 462 11.20 3.87 19.31
N GLN A 463 10.99 3.54 18.06
CA GLN A 463 11.96 3.65 16.99
C GLN A 463 12.08 5.13 16.58
N GLY A 464 13.30 5.52 16.20
CA GLY A 464 13.56 6.80 15.54
C GLY A 464 13.04 6.79 14.10
N THR A 465 13.53 7.71 13.29
CA THR A 465 13.22 7.72 11.84
C THR A 465 14.28 6.96 11.06
N SER A 466 13.88 6.03 10.20
CA SER A 466 14.81 5.29 9.33
C SER A 466 15.10 6.06 8.05
N GLY A 467 14.26 7.05 7.73
CA GLY A 467 14.48 7.99 6.63
C GLY A 467 15.29 9.23 7.00
N GLY A 468 15.63 9.42 8.28
CA GLY A 468 16.27 10.66 8.74
C GLY A 468 15.38 11.88 8.45
N VAL A 469 14.07 11.70 8.62
CA VAL A 469 13.07 12.72 8.32
C VAL A 469 12.96 13.71 9.47
N LYS A 470 13.03 14.99 9.14
CA LYS A 470 12.68 16.05 10.08
C LYS A 470 11.18 16.28 10.01
N GLN A 471 10.53 16.36 11.17
CA GLN A 471 9.12 16.70 11.32
C GLN A 471 8.71 17.81 10.32
N PRO A 472 7.64 17.60 9.54
CA PRO A 472 7.31 18.45 8.40
C PRO A 472 6.99 19.87 8.88
N THR A 473 7.77 20.83 8.39
CA THR A 473 7.36 22.24 8.37
C THR A 473 7.13 22.62 6.92
N LEU A 474 6.31 23.65 6.66
CA LEU A 474 6.14 24.22 5.30
C LEU A 474 7.49 24.58 4.62
N ALA A 475 8.57 24.71 5.39
CA ALA A 475 9.92 25.07 4.92
C ALA A 475 10.97 23.95 5.06
N SER A 476 10.60 22.76 5.56
CA SER A 476 11.53 21.64 5.75
C SER A 476 10.78 20.33 5.66
N PHE A 477 11.00 19.62 4.56
CA PHE A 477 10.57 18.25 4.35
C PHE A 477 11.79 17.45 3.90
N SER A 478 12.13 16.36 4.60
CA SER A 478 13.11 15.42 4.04
C SER A 478 12.47 14.82 2.80
N THR A 479 13.05 15.12 1.65
CA THR A 479 12.61 14.48 0.41
C THR A 479 13.12 13.05 0.43
N PRO A 480 12.39 12.08 -0.15
CA PRO A 480 12.84 10.69 -0.16
C PRO A 480 14.16 10.43 -0.94
N PHE A 481 14.77 11.48 -1.51
CA PHE A 481 15.89 11.44 -2.43
C PHE A 481 17.05 12.31 -1.94
N SER A 482 17.07 12.72 -0.67
CA SER A 482 18.19 13.43 -0.07
C SER A 482 18.94 12.52 0.91
N PRO A 483 20.21 12.85 1.24
CA PRO A 483 20.80 12.38 2.48
C PRO A 483 19.85 12.62 3.67
N PRO A 484 19.93 11.81 4.73
CA PRO A 484 19.13 12.01 5.93
C PRO A 484 19.39 13.41 6.51
N LEU A 485 18.33 14.14 6.87
CA LEU A 485 18.43 15.51 7.42
C LEU A 485 18.64 15.53 8.94
N VAL A 486 18.19 14.47 9.61
CA VAL A 486 18.50 14.13 11.00
C VAL A 486 19.04 12.71 11.03
N ARG A 487 19.60 12.30 12.16
CA ARG A 487 20.08 10.93 12.35
C ARG A 487 18.99 9.91 11.97
N ALA A 488 19.35 8.96 11.12
CA ALA A 488 18.48 7.86 10.74
C ALA A 488 18.81 6.62 11.59
N ASP A 489 17.80 6.00 12.18
CA ASP A 489 17.98 4.95 13.19
C ASP A 489 17.40 3.61 12.70
N SER A 490 18.07 2.50 13.02
CA SER A 490 17.51 1.15 12.89
C SER A 490 18.04 0.25 14.00
N TYR A 491 17.38 -0.89 14.24
CA TYR A 491 17.56 -1.63 15.48
C TYR A 491 17.66 -3.14 15.27
N PHE A 492 18.49 -3.78 16.09
CA PHE A 492 18.58 -5.22 16.20
C PHE A 492 18.05 -5.66 17.55
N TYR A 493 17.15 -6.64 17.53
CA TYR A 493 16.52 -7.20 18.73
C TYR A 493 16.97 -8.65 18.86
N PHE A 494 17.73 -8.97 19.92
CA PHE A 494 18.22 -10.31 20.18
C PHE A 494 17.17 -11.08 20.99
N SER A 495 16.79 -12.26 20.54
CA SER A 495 15.80 -13.11 21.20
C SER A 495 16.39 -14.47 21.56
N ASP A 496 16.11 -14.95 22.76
CA ASP A 496 16.49 -16.28 23.21
C ASP A 496 15.66 -17.36 22.51
N LEU A 497 16.31 -18.32 21.85
CA LEU A 497 15.63 -19.34 21.04
C LEU A 497 14.72 -20.27 21.85
N ALA A 498 15.00 -20.47 23.14
CA ALA A 498 14.19 -21.34 23.97
C ALA A 498 12.93 -20.62 24.46
N THR A 499 13.08 -19.40 24.96
CA THR A 499 12.00 -18.69 25.67
C THR A 499 11.27 -17.64 24.83
N GLY A 500 11.82 -17.26 23.67
CA GLY A 500 11.29 -16.18 22.83
C GLY A 500 11.49 -14.76 23.40
N LEU A 501 12.08 -14.64 24.60
CA LEU A 501 12.26 -13.35 25.26
C LEU A 501 13.37 -12.53 24.58
N VAL A 502 13.12 -11.24 24.40
CA VAL A 502 14.14 -10.30 23.90
C VAL A 502 15.17 -10.05 24.99
N THR A 503 16.41 -10.47 24.77
CA THR A 503 17.54 -10.40 25.72
C THR A 503 18.48 -9.23 25.47
N GLY A 504 18.33 -8.52 24.35
CA GLY A 504 19.02 -7.26 24.15
C GLY A 504 18.54 -6.48 22.93
N VAL A 505 18.91 -5.21 22.90
CA VAL A 505 18.68 -4.29 21.78
C VAL A 505 19.99 -3.62 21.42
N GLN A 506 20.26 -3.45 20.13
CA GLN A 506 21.42 -2.73 19.62
C GLN A 506 21.01 -1.84 18.46
N ALA A 507 21.26 -0.53 18.59
CA ALA A 507 20.92 0.45 17.57
C ALA A 507 22.06 0.64 16.57
N VAL A 508 21.70 1.01 15.34
CA VAL A 508 22.61 1.50 14.32
C VAL A 508 22.11 2.86 13.86
N HIS A 509 22.98 3.85 13.94
CA HIS A 509 22.73 5.24 13.59
C HIS A 509 23.46 5.59 12.30
N LEU A 510 22.73 6.15 11.34
CA LEU A 510 23.25 6.72 10.10
C LEU A 510 23.14 8.25 10.21
N GLU A 511 24.27 8.91 10.42
CA GLU A 511 24.32 10.35 10.64
C GLU A 511 24.19 11.15 9.31
N PRO A 512 23.71 12.42 9.36
CA PRO A 512 23.59 13.27 8.18
C PRO A 512 24.89 13.50 7.39
N ASP A 513 26.05 13.38 8.04
CA ASP A 513 27.37 13.49 7.42
C ASP A 513 27.90 12.16 6.85
N GLY A 514 27.15 11.07 7.02
CA GLY A 514 27.51 9.73 6.58
C GLY A 514 28.31 8.94 7.61
N GLU A 515 28.51 9.43 8.83
CA GLU A 515 29.03 8.58 9.90
C GLU A 515 28.03 7.46 10.24
N VAL A 516 28.52 6.23 10.40
CA VAL A 516 27.74 5.10 10.88
C VAL A 516 28.22 4.74 12.28
N VAL A 517 27.31 4.84 13.25
CA VAL A 517 27.58 4.49 14.65
C VAL A 517 26.79 3.25 15.01
N VAL A 518 27.47 2.19 15.44
CA VAL A 518 26.84 0.99 15.97
C VAL A 518 26.97 1.03 17.49
N ASP A 519 25.84 1.13 18.17
CA ASP A 519 25.81 1.23 19.62
C ASP A 519 26.28 -0.06 20.29
N ALA A 520 26.68 0.04 21.56
CA ALA A 520 26.84 -1.15 22.39
C ALA A 520 25.47 -1.81 22.62
N ARG A 521 25.45 -3.15 22.65
CA ARG A 521 24.24 -3.90 23.01
C ARG A 521 23.78 -3.51 24.41
N THR A 522 22.50 -3.13 24.51
CA THR A 522 21.79 -2.95 25.77
C THR A 522 21.10 -4.26 26.14
N ASP A 523 21.54 -4.91 27.21
CA ASP A 523 20.89 -6.14 27.71
C ASP A 523 19.56 -5.79 28.41
N THR A 524 18.48 -6.48 28.03
CA THR A 524 17.12 -6.23 28.52
C THR A 524 16.66 -7.21 29.60
N GLY A 525 17.38 -8.31 29.77
CA GLY A 525 17.08 -9.32 30.79
C GLY A 525 18.06 -10.48 30.75
N ASN A 526 17.98 -11.34 31.77
CA ASN A 526 18.82 -12.54 31.89
C ASN A 526 17.96 -13.79 32.09
N VAL A 527 17.88 -14.63 31.06
CA VAL A 527 17.09 -15.87 31.05
C VAL A 527 17.56 -16.86 32.13
N ALA A 528 18.84 -16.85 32.50
CA ALA A 528 19.37 -17.68 33.57
C ALA A 528 18.86 -17.26 34.97
N ALA A 529 18.37 -16.03 35.12
CA ALA A 529 17.78 -15.54 36.36
C ALA A 529 16.27 -15.85 36.48
N LEU A 530 15.63 -16.36 35.42
CA LEU A 530 14.22 -16.74 35.48
C LEU A 530 13.95 -17.86 36.50
N PRO A 531 12.78 -17.86 37.15
CA PRO A 531 12.31 -19.02 37.88
C PRO A 531 12.31 -20.28 36.98
N PRO A 532 12.77 -21.45 37.47
CA PRO A 532 12.81 -22.67 36.66
C PRO A 532 11.47 -23.03 36.04
N GLU A 533 10.37 -22.85 36.78
CA GLU A 533 9.01 -23.11 36.30
C GLU A 533 8.64 -22.21 35.11
N THR A 534 8.95 -20.91 35.20
CA THR A 534 8.73 -19.95 34.11
C THR A 534 9.56 -20.31 32.89
N ARG A 535 10.86 -20.59 33.08
CA ARG A 535 11.77 -20.96 32.00
C ARG A 535 11.30 -22.22 31.27
N ASN A 536 10.95 -23.28 32.00
CA ASN A 536 10.52 -24.55 31.42
C ASN A 536 9.19 -24.39 30.66
N ARG A 537 8.25 -23.59 31.19
CA ARG A 537 6.98 -23.29 30.50
C ARG A 537 7.23 -22.54 29.19
N LEU A 538 8.09 -21.52 29.19
CA LEU A 538 8.42 -20.75 27.99
C LEU A 538 9.19 -21.59 26.96
N ALA A 539 10.10 -22.47 27.42
CA ALA A 539 10.85 -23.40 26.58
C ALA A 539 10.02 -24.55 25.99
N GLY A 540 8.72 -24.64 26.30
CA GLY A 540 7.88 -25.77 25.91
C GLY A 540 8.22 -27.09 26.61
N GLU A 541 9.11 -27.06 27.61
CA GLU A 541 9.49 -28.20 28.45
C GLU A 541 8.47 -28.40 29.56
N THR A 542 7.25 -28.84 29.24
CA THR A 542 6.33 -29.29 30.30
C THR A 542 6.75 -30.65 30.82
N ALA A 543 7.11 -30.71 32.11
CA ALA A 543 7.26 -31.96 32.84
C ALA A 543 5.93 -32.72 32.79
N SER A 544 5.97 -33.97 32.32
CA SER A 544 4.84 -34.89 32.48
C SER A 544 4.48 -34.97 33.98
N PRO A 545 3.21 -34.86 34.37
CA PRO A 545 2.84 -35.01 35.77
C PRO A 545 3.22 -36.44 36.19
N THR A 546 4.19 -36.55 37.10
CA THR A 546 4.49 -37.82 37.78
C THR A 546 3.22 -38.25 38.50
N PRO A 547 2.65 -39.44 38.22
CA PRO A 547 1.48 -39.90 38.94
C PRO A 547 1.83 -40.03 40.42
N GLU A 548 1.09 -39.33 41.28
CA GLU A 548 1.14 -39.56 42.72
C GLU A 548 0.84 -41.04 42.99
N ALA A 549 1.80 -41.74 43.58
CA ALA A 549 1.60 -43.10 44.04
C ALA A 549 0.49 -43.11 45.12
N PRO A 550 -0.48 -44.03 45.07
CA PRO A 550 -1.56 -44.05 46.05
C PRO A 550 -0.99 -44.31 47.45
N GLN A 551 -1.31 -43.42 48.39
CA GLN A 551 -1.08 -43.67 49.81
C GLN A 551 -1.83 -44.95 50.21
N ALA A 552 -1.08 -45.94 50.71
CA ALA A 552 -1.65 -47.14 51.28
C ALA A 552 -2.51 -46.78 52.50
N SER A 553 -3.82 -46.99 52.39
CA SER A 553 -4.75 -46.87 53.50
C SER A 553 -4.49 -48.00 54.50
N VAL A 554 -4.03 -47.64 55.70
CA VAL A 554 -4.14 -48.52 56.88
C VAL A 554 -5.53 -48.30 57.48
N ARG A 555 -6.46 -49.21 57.17
CA ARG A 555 -7.38 -49.90 58.11
C ARG A 555 -8.37 -50.78 57.38
#